data_AF-A0A1G8M880-F1
#
_entry.id   AF-A0A1G8M880-F1
#
_cell.length_a   1.000
_cell.length_b   1.000
_cell.length_c   1.000
_cell.angle_alpha   90.00
_cell.angle_beta   90.00
_cell.angle_gamma   90.00
#
_symmetry.space_group_name_H-M   'P 1'
#
loop_
_entity.id
_entity.type
_entity.pdbx_description
1 polymer ?
#
loop_
_entity_poly.entity_id
_entity_poly.type
_entity_poly.pdbx_seq_one_letter_code
_entity_poly.pdbx_strand_id
1 'polypeptide(L)'
;MQFPRSFAGGFLLSAVIASGACADAVVVVSSAQSVLASNAISAPASRESPFRTVSLAVDFASVLQIDGEMSAIAVGKSEIVDASLANEQTIILTGRMVGTTNLIALDDKGGVIANVMVHVSAQKPGMVTVRRGVQLQSYNCGAGLCEDTEMGGAEDIPAEAPTN
;
A
#
# COMPACT_ATOMS: atom_id res chain seq x y z
N MET A 1 -35.02 41.54 47.17
CA MET A 1 -34.89 42.76 46.34
C MET A 1 -33.48 42.80 45.79
N GLN A 2 -33.34 43.16 44.52
CA GLN A 2 -32.09 43.54 43.84
C GLN A 2 -31.01 42.47 43.64
N PHE A 3 -30.82 42.00 42.39
CA PHE A 3 -29.51 42.02 41.72
C PHE A 3 -29.71 42.07 40.20
N PRO A 4 -29.07 43.02 39.48
CA PRO A 4 -29.25 43.22 38.05
C PRO A 4 -28.41 42.28 37.19
N ARG A 5 -28.85 42.23 35.93
CA ARG A 5 -28.41 41.38 34.83
C ARG A 5 -27.10 41.92 34.24
N SER A 6 -26.15 41.04 33.94
CA SER A 6 -25.07 41.29 32.98
C SER A 6 -24.92 40.06 32.09
N PHE A 7 -25.46 40.15 30.87
CA PHE A 7 -25.19 39.25 29.75
C PHE A 7 -24.44 40.09 28.71
N ALA A 8 -23.16 39.79 28.50
CA ALA A 8 -22.31 40.46 27.53
C ALA A 8 -21.65 39.42 26.61
N GLY A 9 -21.72 39.68 25.30
CA GLY A 9 -20.96 39.01 24.23
C GLY A 9 -21.64 37.74 23.71
N GLY A 10 -22.27 37.70 22.54
CA GLY A 10 -21.91 38.37 21.29
C GLY A 10 -21.33 37.33 20.33
N PHE A 11 -22.17 36.40 19.89
CA PHE A 11 -21.91 35.47 18.81
C PHE A 11 -22.00 36.25 17.50
N LEU A 12 -20.89 36.50 16.79
CA LEU A 12 -20.94 36.82 15.36
C LEU A 12 -19.79 36.17 14.60
N LEU A 13 -20.23 35.36 13.64
CA LEU A 13 -19.59 34.72 12.50
C LEU A 13 -18.17 35.20 12.13
N SER A 14 -17.20 34.29 12.21
CA SER A 14 -16.06 34.27 11.28
C SER A 14 -16.30 33.16 10.25
N ALA A 15 -16.26 33.55 8.99
CA ALA A 15 -16.59 32.76 7.82
C ALA A 15 -15.75 31.47 7.71
N VAL A 16 -16.44 30.35 7.49
CA VAL A 16 -15.84 29.11 7.00
C VAL A 16 -15.50 29.32 5.53
N ILE A 17 -14.22 29.44 5.22
CA ILE A 17 -13.74 29.38 3.84
C ILE A 17 -13.49 27.90 3.55
N ALA A 18 -14.46 27.24 2.94
CA ALA A 18 -14.26 25.95 2.29
C ALA A 18 -13.58 26.22 0.94
N SER A 19 -12.27 25.95 0.86
CA SER A 19 -11.57 25.84 -0.42
C SER A 19 -11.08 24.41 -0.58
N GLY A 20 -11.72 23.70 -1.50
CA GLY A 20 -11.12 22.57 -2.19
C GLY A 20 -10.20 23.07 -3.30
N ALA A 21 -9.27 22.20 -3.68
CA ALA A 21 -8.25 22.30 -4.72
C ALA A 21 -6.88 22.88 -4.31
N CYS A 22 -5.87 22.02 -4.54
CA CYS A 22 -4.50 22.31 -4.94
C CYS A 22 -3.86 23.55 -4.31
N ALA A 23 -3.26 23.38 -3.13
CA ALA A 23 -2.49 24.45 -2.49
C ALA A 23 -1.11 24.62 -3.15
N ASP A 24 -1.07 25.38 -4.23
CA ASP A 24 -0.08 26.46 -4.36
C ASP A 24 -0.56 27.60 -3.46
N ALA A 25 0.02 27.73 -2.26
CA ALA A 25 -0.32 28.80 -1.34
C ALA A 25 0.60 30.00 -1.57
N VAL A 26 0.19 30.92 -2.45
CA VAL A 26 0.77 32.27 -2.50
C VAL A 26 0.22 33.08 -1.32
N VAL A 27 1.10 33.42 -0.37
CA VAL A 27 0.79 34.38 0.69
C VAL A 27 0.79 35.79 0.09
N VAL A 28 -0.38 36.44 0.05
CA VAL A 28 -0.51 37.87 -0.29
C VAL A 28 -0.07 38.69 0.92
N VAL A 29 1.09 39.35 0.84
CA VAL A 29 1.56 40.32 1.83
C VAL A 29 1.29 41.74 1.33
N SER A 30 0.44 42.46 2.05
CA SER A 30 0.21 43.90 1.91
C SER A 30 1.45 44.70 2.35
N SER A 31 1.68 45.83 1.69
CA SER A 31 2.96 46.49 1.49
C SER A 31 3.74 46.94 2.74
N ALA A 32 5.06 46.76 2.62
CA ALA A 32 6.17 47.52 3.23
C ALA A 32 6.60 47.16 4.68
N GLN A 33 7.52 46.20 4.82
CA GLN A 33 8.93 46.41 5.22
C GLN A 33 9.65 45.09 5.45
N SER A 34 10.90 45.03 4.98
CA SER A 34 11.76 43.85 4.88
C SER A 34 12.33 43.40 6.22
N VAL A 35 11.93 42.22 6.69
CA VAL A 35 12.67 41.42 7.67
C VAL A 35 12.87 40.03 7.07
N LEU A 36 14.13 39.69 6.77
CA LEU A 36 14.56 38.35 6.39
C LEU A 36 14.43 37.43 7.62
N ALA A 37 13.21 36.97 7.90
CA ALA A 37 12.97 35.85 8.80
C ALA A 37 12.82 34.59 7.93
N SER A 38 13.90 33.82 7.82
CA SER A 38 13.85 32.47 7.27
C SER A 38 13.01 31.58 8.19
N ASN A 39 11.69 31.62 8.04
CA ASN A 39 10.83 30.61 8.64
C ASN A 39 11.07 29.30 7.89
N ALA A 40 11.85 28.42 8.52
CA ALA A 40 11.93 27.02 8.11
C ALA A 40 10.52 26.42 8.22
N ILE A 41 9.85 26.27 7.09
CA ILE A 41 8.60 25.50 6.99
C ILE A 41 9.01 24.04 7.21
N SER A 42 8.83 23.55 8.45
CA SER A 42 8.87 22.13 8.73
C SER A 42 7.74 21.47 7.93
N ALA A 43 8.08 20.76 6.86
CA ALA A 43 7.14 19.93 6.15
C ALA A 43 6.56 18.90 7.13
N PRO A 44 5.23 18.67 7.15
CA PRO A 44 4.68 17.55 7.88
C PRO A 44 5.28 16.28 7.28
N ALA A 45 6.02 15.52 8.09
CA ALA A 45 6.36 14.15 7.74
C ALA A 45 5.05 13.41 7.50
N SER A 46 4.77 13.05 6.25
CA SER A 46 3.69 12.14 5.90
C SER A 46 3.87 10.90 6.76
N ARG A 47 2.99 10.72 7.75
CA ARG A 47 2.86 9.45 8.48
C ARG A 47 2.41 8.43 7.43
N GLU A 48 3.36 7.61 7.00
CA GLU A 48 3.09 6.44 6.18
C GLU A 48 2.01 5.61 6.86
N SER A 49 1.01 5.23 6.08
CA SER A 49 -0.09 4.37 6.50
C SER A 49 0.47 3.12 7.21
N PRO A 50 0.03 2.75 8.44
CA PRO A 50 0.57 1.61 9.19
C PRO A 50 0.13 0.25 8.63
N PHE A 51 -0.27 0.19 7.35
CA PHE A 51 -0.67 -1.04 6.71
C PHE A 51 0.55 -1.68 6.06
N ARG A 52 1.02 -2.77 6.69
CA ARG A 52 2.06 -3.61 6.11
C ARG A 52 1.49 -4.22 4.83
N THR A 53 2.10 -3.90 3.69
CA THR A 53 1.74 -4.50 2.40
C THR A 53 2.72 -5.61 2.07
N VAL A 54 2.22 -6.78 1.69
CA VAL A 54 3.01 -7.94 1.29
C VAL A 54 2.66 -8.29 -0.14
N SER A 55 3.67 -8.26 -1.01
CA SER A 55 3.54 -8.69 -2.40
C SER A 55 3.94 -10.16 -2.53
N LEU A 56 3.06 -10.96 -3.12
CA LEU A 56 3.26 -12.37 -3.43
C LEU A 56 3.09 -12.61 -4.93
N ALA A 57 3.67 -13.70 -5.41
CA ALA A 57 3.37 -14.24 -6.72
C ALA A 57 2.44 -15.46 -6.60
N VAL A 58 1.66 -15.71 -7.65
CA VAL A 58 0.85 -16.93 -7.77
C VAL A 58 1.76 -18.16 -7.69
N ASP A 59 1.35 -19.16 -6.91
CA ASP A 59 2.08 -20.40 -6.60
C ASP A 59 3.40 -20.21 -5.84
N PHE A 60 3.67 -19.01 -5.32
CA PHE A 60 4.81 -18.76 -4.43
C PHE A 60 4.38 -18.65 -2.97
N ALA A 61 5.23 -19.20 -2.10
CA ALA A 61 5.12 -19.04 -0.66
C ALA A 61 6.04 -17.93 -0.15
N SER A 62 5.59 -17.18 0.85
CA SER A 62 6.40 -16.20 1.57
C SER A 62 6.16 -16.32 3.07
N VAL A 63 7.19 -16.02 3.84
CA VAL A 63 7.15 -16.08 5.30
C VAL A 63 6.91 -14.69 5.85
N LEU A 64 5.85 -14.54 6.61
CA LEU A 64 5.48 -13.31 7.29
C LEU A 64 5.76 -13.46 8.79
N GLN A 65 6.60 -12.58 9.32
CA GLN A 65 6.87 -12.47 10.75
C GLN A 65 6.01 -11.34 11.34
N ILE A 66 5.42 -11.61 12.51
CA ILE A 66 4.53 -10.71 13.24
C ILE A 66 5.20 -10.31 14.56
N ASP A 67 5.12 -9.03 14.89
CA ASP A 67 5.62 -8.48 16.16
C ASP A 67 4.59 -8.72 17.29
N GLY A 68 4.35 -9.99 17.64
CA GLY A 68 3.44 -10.38 18.72
C GLY A 68 3.03 -11.86 18.67
N GLU A 69 2.63 -12.42 19.81
CA GLU A 69 2.11 -13.79 19.91
C GLU A 69 0.65 -13.84 19.45
N MET A 70 0.40 -14.49 18.31
CA MET A 70 -0.93 -14.67 17.75
C MET A 70 -1.46 -16.07 18.04
N SER A 71 -2.76 -16.15 18.34
CA SER A 71 -3.45 -17.42 18.59
C SER A 71 -4.28 -17.85 17.37
N ALA A 72 -4.75 -16.89 16.57
CA ALA A 72 -5.55 -17.17 15.38
C ALA A 72 -5.23 -16.21 14.22
N ILE A 73 -5.54 -16.65 13.00
CA ILE A 73 -5.47 -15.84 11.78
C ILE A 73 -6.81 -15.84 11.07
N ALA A 74 -7.17 -14.71 10.48
CA ALA A 74 -8.33 -14.56 9.63
C ALA A 74 -7.90 -14.04 8.26
N VAL A 75 -8.27 -14.78 7.21
CA VAL A 75 -7.99 -14.42 5.82
C VAL A 75 -9.29 -13.91 5.20
N GLY A 76 -9.24 -12.73 4.56
CA GLY A 76 -10.42 -12.13 3.93
C GLY A 76 -10.98 -13.00 2.80
N LYS A 77 -10.13 -13.39 1.85
CA LYS A 77 -10.49 -14.26 0.73
C LYS A 77 -9.45 -15.36 0.49
N SER A 78 -9.78 -16.59 0.91
CA SER A 78 -8.92 -17.77 0.80
C SER A 78 -8.68 -18.26 -0.63
N GLU A 79 -9.52 -17.86 -1.60
CA GLU A 79 -9.30 -18.14 -3.03
C GLU A 79 -8.06 -17.40 -3.57
N ILE A 80 -7.71 -16.24 -3.00
CA ILE A 80 -6.58 -15.40 -3.44
C ILE A 80 -5.29 -15.84 -2.76
N VAL A 81 -5.33 -16.02 -1.44
CA VAL A 81 -4.16 -16.41 -0.63
C VAL A 81 -4.56 -17.44 0.40
N ASP A 82 -3.71 -18.43 0.60
CA ASP A 82 -3.79 -19.39 1.69
C ASP A 82 -2.77 -19.01 2.77
N ALA A 83 -3.15 -19.13 4.03
CA ALA A 83 -2.28 -18.77 5.14
C ALA A 83 -2.30 -19.89 6.17
N SER A 84 -1.12 -20.31 6.59
CA SER A 84 -0.94 -21.34 7.61
C SER A 84 -0.04 -20.81 8.73
N LEU A 85 -0.42 -21.07 9.98
CA LEU A 85 0.41 -20.79 11.14
C LEU A 85 1.57 -21.79 11.18
N ALA A 86 2.79 -21.29 11.13
CA ALA A 86 3.98 -22.10 11.40
C ALA A 86 4.32 -22.11 12.91
N ASN A 87 4.16 -20.97 13.56
CA ASN A 87 4.31 -20.79 15.01
C ASN A 87 3.57 -19.49 15.43
N GLU A 88 3.58 -19.15 16.73
CA GLU A 88 2.87 -18.00 17.31
C GLU A 88 3.30 -16.63 16.77
N GLN A 89 4.37 -16.54 15.99
CA GLN A 89 4.86 -15.28 15.40
C GLN A 89 5.09 -15.35 13.88
N THR A 90 4.90 -16.51 13.27
CA THR A 90 5.29 -16.80 11.88
C THR A 90 4.13 -17.42 11.12
N ILE A 91 3.78 -16.77 10.01
CA ILE A 91 2.74 -17.19 9.07
C ILE A 91 3.41 -17.54 7.75
N ILE A 92 3.04 -18.69 7.19
CA ILE A 92 3.39 -19.05 5.82
C ILE A 92 2.21 -18.65 4.94
N LEU A 93 2.46 -17.76 3.99
CA LEU A 93 1.47 -17.29 3.01
C LEU A 93 1.76 -17.93 1.66
N THR A 94 0.73 -18.42 0.98
CA THR A 94 0.84 -18.99 -0.37
C THR A 94 -0.15 -18.30 -1.29
N GLY A 95 0.35 -17.64 -2.33
CA GLY A 95 -0.50 -17.03 -3.36
C GLY A 95 -1.16 -18.11 -4.21
N ARG A 96 -2.49 -18.07 -4.35
CA ARG A 96 -3.25 -19.00 -5.20
C ARG A 96 -3.78 -18.33 -6.47
N MET A 97 -4.27 -17.10 -6.34
CA MET A 97 -4.89 -16.36 -7.46
C MET A 97 -4.49 -14.90 -7.39
N VAL A 98 -4.41 -14.26 -8.56
CA VAL A 98 -4.18 -12.82 -8.67
C VAL A 98 -5.29 -12.04 -7.98
N GLY A 99 -4.92 -11.09 -7.14
CA GLY A 99 -5.87 -10.24 -6.43
C GLY A 99 -5.26 -9.56 -5.22
N THR A 100 -6.05 -8.75 -4.54
CA THR A 100 -5.67 -8.11 -3.28
C THR A 100 -6.66 -8.55 -2.22
N THR A 101 -6.15 -8.98 -1.07
CA THR A 101 -6.93 -9.37 0.11
C THR A 101 -6.21 -8.90 1.36
N ASN A 102 -6.89 -8.95 2.50
CA ASN A 102 -6.30 -8.70 3.80
C ASN A 102 -6.10 -10.01 4.58
N LEU A 103 -5.18 -9.95 5.54
CA LEU A 103 -4.95 -10.95 6.56
C LEU A 103 -4.89 -10.25 7.92
N ILE A 104 -5.59 -10.82 8.89
CA ILE A 104 -5.68 -10.29 10.25
C ILE A 104 -5.13 -11.34 11.22
N ALA A 105 -4.16 -10.95 12.04
CA ALA A 105 -3.64 -11.77 13.13
C ALA A 105 -4.33 -11.37 14.44
N LEU A 106 -4.79 -12.36 15.20
CA LEU A 106 -5.57 -12.19 16.42
C LEU A 106 -4.85 -12.80 17.63
N ASP A 107 -5.02 -12.16 18.78
CA ASP A 107 -4.58 -12.69 20.09
C ASP A 107 -5.58 -13.73 20.65
N ASP A 108 -5.26 -14.28 21.82
CA ASP A 108 -6.08 -15.23 22.58
C ASP A 108 -7.43 -14.64 23.06
N LYS A 109 -7.52 -13.32 23.14
CA LYS A 109 -8.71 -12.56 23.56
C LYS A 109 -9.53 -12.03 22.38
N GLY A 110 -9.13 -12.33 21.14
CA GLY A 110 -9.75 -11.84 19.91
C GLY A 110 -9.39 -10.38 19.56
N GLY A 111 -8.39 -9.80 20.21
CA GLY A 111 -7.79 -8.53 19.85
C GLY A 111 -6.99 -8.62 18.56
N VAL A 112 -6.98 -7.55 17.78
CA VAL A 112 -6.22 -7.48 16.52
C VAL A 112 -4.77 -7.07 16.80
N ILE A 113 -3.84 -7.98 16.53
CA ILE A 113 -2.40 -7.74 16.68
C ILE A 113 -1.85 -7.06 15.42
N ALA A 114 -2.23 -7.55 14.25
CA ALA A 114 -1.74 -7.05 12.98
C ALA A 114 -2.81 -7.14 11.89
N ASN A 115 -2.82 -6.15 10.99
CA ASN A 115 -3.62 -6.14 9.78
C ASN A 115 -2.71 -5.90 8.58
N VAL A 116 -2.63 -6.90 7.70
CA VAL A 116 -1.69 -6.95 6.59
C VAL A 116 -2.47 -7.02 5.29
N MET A 117 -2.12 -6.15 4.34
CA MET A 117 -2.66 -6.20 3.00
C MET A 117 -1.77 -7.11 2.15
N VAL A 118 -2.35 -8.12 1.54
CA VAL A 118 -1.66 -9.07 0.67
C VAL A 118 -2.06 -8.81 -0.77
N HIS A 119 -1.07 -8.50 -1.60
CA HIS A 119 -1.23 -8.33 -3.04
C HIS A 119 -0.58 -9.50 -3.76
N VAL A 120 -1.37 -10.29 -4.48
CA VAL A 120 -0.90 -11.42 -5.28
C VAL A 120 -0.88 -11.01 -6.74
N SER A 121 0.28 -11.12 -7.36
CA SER A 121 0.50 -10.80 -8.78
C SER A 121 0.83 -12.05 -9.59
N ALA A 122 0.50 -12.04 -10.89
CA ALA A 122 0.88 -13.12 -11.80
C ALA A 122 2.39 -13.12 -12.12
N GLN A 123 3.04 -11.99 -11.91
CA GLN A 123 4.46 -11.81 -12.19
C GLN A 123 5.27 -12.29 -10.99
N LYS A 124 6.27 -13.13 -11.24
CA LYS A 124 7.21 -13.54 -10.20
C LYS A 124 7.95 -12.31 -9.66
N PRO A 125 8.23 -12.22 -8.35
CA PRO A 125 9.04 -11.13 -7.82
C PRO A 125 10.41 -11.09 -8.54
N GLY A 126 10.85 -9.90 -8.90
CA GLY A 126 12.09 -9.71 -9.69
C GLY A 126 11.92 -9.86 -11.20
N MET A 127 10.76 -10.32 -11.70
CA MET A 127 10.52 -10.39 -13.15
C MET A 127 10.15 -9.02 -13.72
N VAL A 128 10.90 -8.57 -14.72
CA VAL A 128 10.69 -7.30 -15.41
C VAL A 128 10.53 -7.57 -16.89
N THR A 129 9.40 -7.15 -17.47
CA THR A 129 9.19 -7.24 -18.93
C THR A 129 9.45 -5.89 -19.58
N VAL A 130 10.43 -5.85 -20.48
CA VAL A 130 10.78 -4.69 -21.29
C VAL A 130 10.19 -4.84 -22.68
N ARG A 131 9.42 -3.85 -23.14
CA ARG A 131 8.88 -3.80 -24.50
C ARG A 131 9.76 -2.92 -25.39
N ARG A 132 10.39 -3.52 -26.41
CA ARG A 132 11.21 -2.85 -27.43
C ARG A 132 10.50 -2.93 -28.78
N GLY A 133 9.69 -1.92 -29.08
CA GLY A 133 8.80 -1.93 -30.25
C GLY A 133 7.75 -3.04 -30.14
N VAL A 134 7.81 -4.02 -31.05
CA VAL A 134 6.93 -5.20 -31.04
C VAL A 134 7.50 -6.38 -30.23
N GLN A 135 8.77 -6.33 -29.82
CA GLN A 135 9.39 -7.39 -29.03
C GLN A 135 9.15 -7.18 -27.54
N LEU A 136 8.71 -8.24 -26.85
CA LEU A 136 8.76 -8.33 -25.39
C LEU A 136 9.97 -9.17 -25.00
N GLN A 137 10.80 -8.65 -24.10
CA GLN A 137 11.85 -9.41 -23.44
C GLN A 137 11.59 -9.40 -21.94
N SER A 138 11.63 -10.55 -21.30
CA SER A 138 11.50 -10.68 -19.85
C SER A 138 12.88 -10.87 -19.24
N TYR A 139 13.09 -10.24 -18.09
CA TYR A 139 14.33 -10.30 -17.33
C TYR A 139 14.01 -10.75 -15.91
N ASN A 140 14.89 -11.53 -15.32
CA ASN A 140 14.88 -11.78 -13.88
C ASN A 140 15.94 -10.90 -13.22
N CYS A 141 15.47 -9.86 -12.54
CA CYS A 141 16.29 -8.89 -11.83
C CYS A 141 16.35 -9.24 -10.34
N GLY A 142 17.55 -9.55 -9.86
CA GLY A 142 17.85 -9.82 -8.46
C GLY A 142 19.15 -9.15 -8.02
N ALA A 143 19.17 -8.56 -6.82
CA ALA A 143 20.38 -7.98 -6.21
C ALA A 143 21.19 -7.01 -7.10
N GLY A 144 20.51 -6.24 -7.96
CA GLY A 144 21.13 -5.23 -8.82
C GLY A 144 21.64 -5.74 -10.17
N LEU A 145 21.52 -7.04 -10.46
CA LEU A 145 21.77 -7.61 -11.79
C LEU A 145 20.47 -8.14 -12.39
N CYS A 146 20.37 -8.09 -13.72
CA CYS A 146 19.22 -8.59 -14.47
C CYS A 146 19.72 -9.57 -15.53
N GLU A 147 19.30 -10.82 -15.40
CA GLU A 147 19.56 -11.85 -16.40
C GLU A 147 18.37 -11.97 -17.34
N ASP A 148 18.62 -12.20 -18.63
CA ASP A 148 17.55 -12.46 -19.60
C ASP A 148 16.92 -13.81 -19.24
N THR A 149 15.61 -13.82 -19.02
CA THR A 149 14.87 -15.08 -19.01
C THR A 149 14.66 -15.46 -20.47
N GLU A 150 15.70 -16.02 -21.09
CA GLU A 150 15.54 -16.73 -22.36
C GLU A 150 14.39 -17.72 -22.16
N MET A 151 13.27 -17.47 -22.83
CA MET A 151 12.22 -18.46 -22.98
C MET A 151 12.86 -19.66 -23.67
N GLY A 152 13.35 -20.61 -22.88
CA GLY A 152 13.72 -21.93 -23.37
C GLY A 152 12.51 -22.50 -24.10
N GLY A 153 12.64 -22.59 -25.43
CA GLY A 153 11.66 -23.22 -26.31
C GLY A 153 10.41 -22.36 -26.53
N ALA A 154 10.44 -21.51 -27.55
CA ALA A 154 9.38 -21.65 -28.53
C ALA A 154 9.52 -23.06 -29.12
N GLU A 155 8.96 -24.07 -28.46
CA GLU A 155 8.46 -25.22 -29.19
C GLU A 155 7.42 -24.64 -30.14
N ASP A 156 7.80 -24.59 -31.42
CA ASP A 156 6.90 -24.41 -32.55
C ASP A 156 5.64 -25.22 -32.27
N ILE A 157 4.54 -24.56 -31.89
CA ILE A 157 3.22 -25.14 -32.09
C ILE A 157 2.89 -24.81 -33.54
N PRO A 158 2.92 -25.78 -34.47
CA PRO A 158 2.50 -25.52 -35.83
C PRO A 158 1.05 -25.06 -35.75
N ALA A 159 0.77 -23.88 -36.33
CA ALA A 159 -0.60 -23.45 -36.54
C ALA A 159 -1.29 -24.49 -37.44
N GLU A 160 -2.12 -25.36 -36.85
CA GLU A 160 -3.06 -26.17 -37.62
C GLU A 160 -3.99 -25.20 -38.36
N ALA A 161 -3.79 -25.12 -39.67
CA ALA A 161 -4.65 -24.38 -40.56
C ALA A 161 -6.08 -24.96 -40.49
N PRO A 162 -7.13 -24.12 -40.49
CA PRO A 162 -8.49 -24.64 -40.59
C PRO A 162 -8.67 -25.31 -41.96
N THR A 163 -8.81 -26.64 -41.95
CA THR A 163 -9.22 -27.37 -43.14
C THR A 163 -10.71 -27.11 -43.35
N ASN A 164 -11.02 -26.56 -44.53
CA ASN A 164 -12.36 -26.32 -45.07
C ASN A 164 -13.09 -27.63 -45.38
#